data_AF-A0A9Q0UVV8-F1
#
_entry.id   AF-A0A9Q0UVV8-F1
#
_cell.length_a   1.000
_cell.length_b   1.000
_cell.length_c   1.000
_cell.angle_alpha   90.00
_cell.angle_beta   90.00
_cell.angle_gamma   90.00
#
_symmetry.space_group_name_H-M   'P 1'
#
loop_
_entity.id
_entity.type
_entity.pdbx_description
1 polymer ?
#
loop_
_entity_poly.entity_id
_entity_poly.type
_entity_poly.pdbx_seq_one_letter_code
_entity_poly.pdbx_strand_id
1 'polypeptide(L)'
;MNFACGGSGVLKEAWNNHNMAIQIKNLKQQIEEKVFTKYDLESSVAIVSHAGNDYTHLYLHQSGTVKDVHDLAGRVVDQLVNNVEEIHEPGVKKIAILGSPPRGCWPQLYLSINEPPRPTTESHPVATTHIWGFPHDPIHVQQRPNNWEILI
;
A
#
# COMPACT_ATOMS: atom_id res chain seq x y z
N MET A 1 5.34 -17.09 -1.56
CA MET A 1 4.76 -16.58 -2.83
C MET A 1 4.69 -15.06 -2.72
N ASN A 2 4.92 -14.33 -3.82
CA ASN A 2 4.82 -12.86 -3.82
C ASN A 2 3.90 -12.40 -4.96
N PHE A 3 2.80 -11.73 -4.61
CA PHE A 3 1.85 -11.15 -5.55
C PHE A 3 1.97 -9.62 -5.62
N ALA A 4 2.84 -9.01 -4.80
CA ALA A 4 2.99 -7.57 -4.74
C ALA A 4 3.56 -7.01 -6.04
N CYS A 5 2.98 -5.89 -6.49
CA CYS A 5 3.46 -5.13 -7.62
C CYS A 5 3.90 -3.73 -7.16
N GLY A 6 5.13 -3.34 -7.49
CA GLY A 6 5.63 -2.01 -7.19
C GLY A 6 4.81 -0.92 -7.88
N GLY A 7 4.45 0.14 -7.14
CA GLY A 7 3.68 1.29 -7.61
C GLY A 7 2.17 1.09 -7.47
N SER A 8 1.75 -0.12 -7.07
CA SER A 8 0.35 -0.46 -6.93
C SER A 8 -0.32 0.26 -5.76
N GLY A 9 -1.51 0.79 -6.01
CA GLY A 9 -2.42 1.29 -4.97
C GLY A 9 -3.37 0.21 -4.47
N VAL A 10 -4.10 0.55 -3.40
CA VAL A 10 -5.29 -0.21 -2.98
C VAL A 10 -6.42 0.03 -3.99
N LEU A 11 -6.56 1.27 -4.45
CA LEU A 11 -7.57 1.68 -5.40
C LEU A 11 -7.07 1.50 -6.85
N LYS A 12 -8.02 1.41 -7.78
CA LYS A 12 -7.74 1.22 -9.21
C LYS A 12 -7.14 2.45 -9.87
N GLU A 13 -7.36 3.62 -9.28
CA GLU A 13 -6.97 4.92 -9.82
C GLU A 13 -5.48 5.23 -9.63
N ALA A 14 -4.75 4.41 -8.87
CA ALA A 14 -3.30 4.57 -8.67
C ALA A 14 -2.48 4.20 -9.93
N TRP A 15 -1.15 4.34 -9.84
CA TRP A 15 -0.25 4.19 -10.98
C TRP A 15 -0.40 2.87 -11.75
N ASN A 16 -0.28 2.98 -13.07
CA ASN A 16 -0.11 1.88 -14.02
C ASN A 16 -1.26 0.86 -14.06
N ASN A 17 -2.47 1.21 -13.60
CA ASN A 17 -3.65 0.32 -13.54
C ASN A 17 -3.42 -0.98 -12.73
N HIS A 18 -2.32 -1.10 -12.00
CA HIS A 18 -2.04 -2.23 -11.13
C HIS A 18 -2.52 -1.89 -9.72
N ASN A 19 -3.49 -2.65 -9.20
CA ASN A 19 -4.04 -2.45 -7.87
C ASN A 19 -4.04 -3.77 -7.09
N MET A 20 -4.28 -3.68 -5.79
CA MET A 20 -4.33 -4.84 -4.91
C MET A 20 -5.36 -5.89 -5.34
N ALA A 21 -6.48 -5.51 -5.96
CA ALA A 21 -7.47 -6.46 -6.46
C ALA A 21 -6.91 -7.33 -7.60
N ILE A 22 -6.03 -6.80 -8.46
CA ILE A 22 -5.33 -7.60 -9.48
C ILE A 22 -4.36 -8.60 -8.83
N GLN A 23 -3.66 -8.19 -7.77
CA GLN A 23 -2.75 -9.07 -7.03
C GLN A 23 -3.54 -10.22 -6.37
N ILE A 24 -4.70 -9.93 -5.80
CA ILE A 24 -5.63 -10.92 -5.21
C ILE A 24 -6.21 -11.84 -6.29
N LYS A 25 -6.56 -11.30 -7.46
CA LYS A 25 -6.99 -12.12 -8.60
C LYS A 25 -5.92 -13.14 -8.99
N ASN A 26 -4.66 -12.74 -9.02
CA ASN A 26 -3.54 -13.66 -9.32
C ASN A 26 -3.39 -14.75 -8.24
N LEU A 27 -3.59 -14.42 -6.96
CA LEU A 27 -3.65 -15.41 -5.88
C LEU A 27 -4.80 -16.39 -6.10
N LYS A 28 -6.03 -15.89 -6.33
CA LYS A 28 -7.22 -16.72 -6.55
C LYS A 28 -7.05 -17.64 -7.76
N GLN A 29 -6.45 -17.15 -8.85
CA GLN A 29 -6.12 -17.97 -10.02
C GLN A 29 -5.21 -19.16 -9.65
N GLN A 30 -4.15 -18.94 -8.85
CA GLN A 30 -3.28 -20.04 -8.43
C GLN A 30 -4.01 -21.06 -7.52
N ILE A 31 -4.98 -20.61 -6.73
CA ILE A 31 -5.82 -21.48 -5.92
C ILE A 31 -6.72 -22.33 -6.82
N GLU A 32 -7.35 -21.73 -7.83
CA GLU A 32 -8.17 -22.44 -8.82
C GLU A 32 -7.37 -23.47 -9.62
N GLU A 33 -6.12 -23.13 -9.97
CA GLU A 33 -5.16 -24.01 -10.64
C GLU A 33 -4.58 -25.09 -9.70
N LYS A 34 -5.02 -25.14 -8.44
CA LYS A 34 -4.62 -26.11 -7.42
C LYS A 34 -3.12 -26.10 -7.12
N VAL A 35 -2.48 -24.95 -7.26
CA VAL A 35 -1.07 -24.74 -6.84
C VAL A 35 -0.95 -24.90 -5.31
N PHE A 36 -2.00 -24.54 -4.57
CA PHE A 36 -2.07 -24.65 -3.11
C PHE A 36 -3.09 -25.70 -2.69
N THR A 37 -2.71 -26.53 -1.73
CA THR A 37 -3.65 -27.40 -1.02
C THR A 37 -4.42 -26.61 0.03
N LYS A 38 -5.52 -27.18 0.52
CA LYS A 38 -6.27 -26.63 1.66
C LYS A 38 -5.36 -26.41 2.88
N TYR A 39 -4.45 -27.34 3.14
CA TYR A 39 -3.52 -27.23 4.27
C TYR A 39 -2.54 -26.06 4.10
N ASP A 40 -2.06 -25.83 2.87
CA ASP A 40 -1.17 -24.70 2.57
C ASP A 40 -1.87 -23.37 2.90
N LEU A 41 -3.12 -23.21 2.45
CA LEU A 41 -3.90 -21.99 2.71
C LEU A 41 -4.15 -21.78 4.20
N GLU A 42 -4.60 -22.81 4.92
CA GLU A 42 -4.93 -22.70 6.34
C GLU A 42 -3.71 -22.46 7.25
N SER A 43 -2.55 -22.97 6.86
CA SER A 43 -1.30 -22.82 7.62
C SER A 43 -0.55 -21.53 7.30
N SER A 44 -0.78 -20.96 6.11
CA SER A 44 -0.14 -19.74 5.60
C SER A 44 -0.47 -18.47 6.41
N VAL A 45 0.32 -17.43 6.14
CA VAL A 45 0.08 -16.06 6.59
C VAL A 45 0.09 -15.16 5.36
N ALA A 46 -0.97 -14.39 5.14
CA ALA A 46 -0.95 -13.30 4.18
C ALA A 46 -0.43 -12.02 4.84
N ILE A 47 0.52 -11.36 4.19
CA ILE A 47 1.00 -10.05 4.59
C ILE A 47 0.49 -9.06 3.55
N VAL A 48 -0.39 -8.17 3.98
CA VAL A 48 -1.00 -7.12 3.15
C VAL A 48 -0.36 -5.80 3.54
N SER A 49 0.22 -5.08 2.58
CA SER A 49 0.86 -3.79 2.84
C SER A 49 0.32 -2.73 1.91
N HIS A 50 -0.01 -1.57 2.47
CA HIS A 50 -0.35 -0.36 1.73
C HIS A 50 0.68 0.72 2.08
N ALA A 51 1.47 1.11 1.09
CA ALA A 51 2.57 2.06 1.26
C ALA A 51 2.26 3.47 0.74
N GLY A 52 1.00 3.84 0.55
CA GLY A 52 0.63 5.24 0.26
C GLY A 52 0.59 5.67 -1.21
N ASN A 53 0.69 4.75 -2.18
CA ASN A 53 0.63 5.09 -3.61
C ASN A 53 -0.66 5.81 -4.02
N ASP A 54 -1.79 5.46 -3.42
CA ASP A 54 -3.07 6.16 -3.65
C ASP A 54 -2.99 7.65 -3.27
N TYR A 55 -2.32 7.95 -2.15
CA TYR A 55 -2.13 9.33 -1.67
C TYR A 55 -1.11 10.11 -2.51
N THR A 56 -0.04 9.44 -2.94
CA THR A 56 0.94 10.08 -3.82
C THR A 56 0.34 10.35 -5.20
N HIS A 57 -0.54 9.48 -5.70
CA HIS A 57 -1.28 9.72 -6.93
C HIS A 57 -2.21 10.94 -6.80
N LEU A 58 -2.96 11.04 -5.69
CA LEU A 58 -3.75 12.24 -5.38
C LEU A 58 -2.88 13.50 -5.40
N TYR A 59 -1.74 13.50 -4.71
CA TYR A 59 -0.84 14.66 -4.65
C TYR A 59 -0.26 15.08 -6.00
N LEU A 60 0.13 14.11 -6.85
CA LEU A 60 0.83 14.41 -8.11
C LEU A 60 -0.11 14.72 -9.28
N HIS A 61 -1.34 14.20 -9.25
CA HIS A 61 -2.27 14.29 -10.38
C HIS A 61 -3.55 15.06 -10.09
N GLN A 62 -3.80 15.45 -8.83
CA GLN A 62 -5.00 16.18 -8.43
C GLN A 62 -4.63 17.34 -7.49
N SER A 63 -5.36 18.43 -7.58
CA SER A 63 -5.29 19.52 -6.60
C SER A 63 -6.10 19.11 -5.36
N GLY A 64 -5.48 18.36 -4.44
CA GLY A 64 -6.17 17.83 -3.26
C GLY A 64 -6.19 18.81 -2.09
N THR A 65 -7.38 19.07 -1.54
CA THR A 65 -7.58 19.69 -0.23
C THR A 65 -7.39 18.67 0.91
N VAL A 66 -7.32 19.13 2.16
CA VAL A 66 -7.33 18.24 3.34
C VAL A 66 -8.56 17.33 3.35
N LYS A 67 -9.71 17.84 2.90
CA LYS A 67 -10.93 17.05 2.77
C LYS A 67 -10.77 15.92 1.75
N ASP A 68 -10.17 16.20 0.59
CA ASP A 68 -9.95 15.18 -0.45
C ASP A 68 -9.02 14.06 0.05
N VAL A 69 -8.03 14.40 0.88
CA VAL A 69 -7.16 13.41 1.54
C VAL A 69 -7.95 12.53 2.50
N HIS A 70 -8.86 13.12 3.28
CA HIS A 70 -9.69 12.36 4.22
C HIS A 70 -10.70 11.45 3.51
N ASP A 71 -11.36 11.95 2.46
CA ASP A 71 -12.30 11.19 1.65
C ASP A 71 -11.58 10.03 0.91
N LEU A 72 -10.36 10.28 0.44
CA LEU A 72 -9.50 9.23 -0.12
C LEU A 72 -9.15 8.18 0.93
N ALA A 73 -8.81 8.58 2.16
CA ALA A 73 -8.47 7.65 3.23
C ALA A 73 -9.62 6.70 3.53
N GLY A 74 -10.86 7.21 3.61
CA GLY A 74 -12.06 6.38 3.77
C GLY A 74 -12.19 5.33 2.66
N ARG A 75 -12.09 5.77 1.40
CA ARG A 75 -12.13 4.85 0.24
C ARG A 75 -11.04 3.79 0.27
N VAL A 76 -9.81 4.16 0.65
CA VAL A 76 -8.68 3.22 0.77
C VAL A 76 -8.98 2.17 1.83
N VAL A 77 -9.49 2.58 3.00
CA VAL A 77 -9.86 1.65 4.07
C VAL A 77 -10.98 0.71 3.63
N ASP A 78 -12.05 1.23 3.02
CA ASP A 78 -13.18 0.42 2.56
C ASP A 78 -12.73 -0.64 1.55
N GLN A 79 -11.90 -0.26 0.57
CA GLN A 79 -11.39 -1.20 -0.41
C GLN A 79 -10.39 -2.19 0.22
N LEU A 80 -9.59 -1.77 1.20
CA LEU A 80 -8.67 -2.65 1.90
C LEU A 80 -9.41 -3.72 2.71
N VAL A 81 -10.53 -3.37 3.34
CA VAL A 81 -11.41 -4.34 4.02
C VAL A 81 -11.91 -5.39 3.03
N ASN A 82 -12.49 -4.97 1.90
CA ASN A 82 -12.95 -5.90 0.85
C ASN A 82 -11.82 -6.81 0.36
N ASN A 83 -10.62 -6.24 0.14
CA ASN A 83 -9.45 -7.00 -0.30
C ASN A 83 -9.02 -8.05 0.73
N VAL A 84 -9.06 -7.72 2.02
CA VAL A 84 -8.73 -8.66 3.11
C VAL A 84 -9.75 -9.78 3.22
N GLU A 85 -11.04 -9.46 3.07
CA GLU A 85 -12.11 -10.46 3.02
C GLU A 85 -11.91 -11.43 1.87
N GLU A 86 -11.59 -10.92 0.67
CA GLU A 86 -11.32 -11.76 -0.51
C GLU A 86 -10.09 -12.68 -0.36
N ILE A 87 -9.09 -12.28 0.43
CA ILE A 87 -7.92 -13.12 0.76
C ILE A 87 -8.30 -14.18 1.78
N HIS A 88 -9.14 -13.83 2.76
CA HIS A 88 -9.56 -14.72 3.83
C HIS A 88 -10.50 -15.83 3.34
N GLU A 89 -11.47 -15.49 2.48
CA GLU A 89 -12.50 -16.39 1.94
C GLU A 89 -12.00 -17.77 1.49
N PRO A 90 -10.95 -17.89 0.64
CA PRO A 90 -10.50 -19.20 0.15
C PRO A 90 -9.80 -20.07 1.22
N GLY A 91 -9.54 -19.56 2.43
CA GLY A 91 -9.02 -20.33 3.56
C GLY A 91 -7.76 -19.79 4.22
N VAL A 92 -7.30 -18.59 3.87
CA VAL A 92 -6.13 -17.96 4.50
C VAL A 92 -6.54 -17.39 5.87
N LYS A 93 -6.27 -18.13 6.94
CA LYS A 93 -6.76 -17.82 8.30
C LYS A 93 -6.00 -16.70 9.02
N LYS A 94 -4.77 -16.42 8.60
CA LYS A 94 -3.86 -15.48 9.29
C LYS A 94 -3.51 -14.36 8.33
N ILE A 95 -3.88 -13.13 8.68
CA ILE A 95 -3.61 -11.94 7.88
C ILE A 95 -2.95 -10.89 8.75
N ALA A 96 -1.79 -10.41 8.33
CA ALA A 96 -1.11 -9.26 8.90
C ALA A 96 -1.25 -8.08 7.95
N ILE A 97 -1.77 -6.96 8.45
CA ILE A 97 -1.94 -5.72 7.69
C ILE A 97 -0.88 -4.73 8.16
N LEU A 98 -0.07 -4.24 7.22
CA LEU A 98 0.95 -3.22 7.48
C LEU A 98 0.42 -1.86 7.02
N GLY A 99 0.32 -0.95 7.99
CA GLY A 99 -0.10 0.44 7.75
C GLY A 99 0.95 1.24 6.98
N SER A 100 0.50 2.36 6.41
CA SER A 100 1.39 3.29 5.72
C SER A 100 2.26 4.04 6.75
N PRO A 101 3.58 4.14 6.55
CA PRO A 101 4.42 4.95 7.42
C PRO A 101 4.05 6.44 7.34
N PRO A 102 4.40 7.25 8.35
CA PRO A 102 4.13 8.68 8.34
C PRO A 102 4.73 9.34 7.08
N ARG A 103 3.86 9.87 6.21
CA ARG A 103 4.29 10.47 4.92
C ARG A 103 5.24 11.66 5.10
N GLY A 104 5.12 12.39 6.21
CA GLY A 104 6.00 13.53 6.53
C GLY A 104 7.50 13.18 6.58
N CYS A 105 7.83 11.91 6.82
CA CYS A 105 9.22 11.44 6.90
C CYS A 105 9.77 10.96 5.55
N TRP A 106 8.99 11.02 4.48
CA TRP A 106 9.44 10.57 3.16
C TRP A 106 10.39 11.61 2.55
N PRO A 107 11.58 11.22 2.06
CA PRO A 107 12.57 12.17 1.53
C PRO A 107 11.99 13.13 0.47
N GLN A 108 11.14 12.61 -0.42
CA GLN A 108 10.50 13.40 -1.47
C GLN A 108 9.61 14.52 -0.90
N LEU A 109 8.85 14.22 0.17
CA LEU A 109 7.97 15.20 0.79
C LEU A 109 8.77 16.16 1.67
N TYR A 110 9.73 15.66 2.44
CA TYR A 110 10.62 16.47 3.27
C TYR A 110 11.37 17.54 2.48
N LEU A 111 11.89 17.19 1.31
CA LEU A 111 12.54 18.17 0.42
C LEU A 111 11.54 19.21 -0.09
N SER A 112 10.33 18.80 -0.47
CA SER A 112 9.32 19.75 -0.98
C SER A 112 8.81 20.76 0.05
N ILE A 113 8.77 20.40 1.34
CA ILE A 113 8.29 21.29 2.41
C ILE A 113 9.39 22.17 3.02
N ASN A 114 10.66 21.77 2.89
CA ASN A 114 11.81 22.47 3.50
C ASN A 114 12.74 23.12 2.48
N GLU A 115 12.52 22.94 1.17
CA GLU A 115 13.25 23.70 0.16
C GLU A 115 12.84 25.18 0.21
N PRO A 116 13.80 26.13 0.34
CA PRO A 116 13.50 27.54 0.09
C PRO A 116 12.97 27.69 -1.34
N PRO A 117 12.09 28.68 -1.61
CA PRO A 117 11.52 28.87 -2.95
C PRO A 117 12.63 28.95 -3.98
N ARG A 118 12.60 28.04 -4.97
CA ARG A 118 13.63 27.99 -6.01
C ARG A 118 13.65 29.31 -6.81
N PRO A 119 14.83 29.88 -7.09
CA PRO A 119 14.96 30.94 -8.08
C PRO A 119 14.43 30.43 -9.43
N THR A 120 13.61 31.22 -10.10
CA THR A 120 12.82 30.84 -11.28
C THR A 120 13.62 30.55 -12.56
N THR A 121 14.95 30.49 -12.50
CA THR A 121 15.81 30.58 -13.70
C THR A 121 16.71 29.38 -13.98
N GLU A 122 16.69 28.30 -13.20
CA GLU A 122 17.50 27.11 -13.51
C GLU A 122 16.64 25.88 -13.83
N SER A 123 16.48 25.63 -15.13
CA SER A 123 15.98 24.36 -15.65
C SER A 123 17.14 23.35 -15.70
N HIS A 124 17.23 22.47 -14.70
CA HIS A 124 18.05 21.26 -14.77
C HIS A 124 17.19 20.02 -14.50
N PRO A 125 17.55 18.88 -15.13
CA PRO A 125 16.62 17.80 -15.41
C PRO A 125 16.07 17.22 -14.12
N VAL A 126 14.77 16.88 -14.15
CA VAL A 126 14.12 16.08 -13.11
C VAL A 126 14.99 14.86 -12.87
N ALA A 127 15.69 14.82 -11.74
CA ALA A 127 16.34 13.62 -11.28
C ALA A 127 15.20 12.65 -10.96
N THR A 128 14.90 11.77 -11.91
CA THR A 128 14.07 10.60 -11.70
C THR A 128 14.82 9.67 -10.77
N THR A 129 14.72 9.93 -9.47
CA THR A 129 15.28 9.07 -8.44
C THR A 129 14.35 7.87 -8.30
N HIS A 130 14.66 6.80 -9.05
CA HIS A 130 14.17 5.46 -8.76
C HIS A 130 14.73 5.03 -7.41
N ILE A 131 13.95 5.14 -6.33
CA ILE A 131 14.25 4.44 -5.07
C ILE A 131 13.04 3.56 -4.75
N TRP A 132 13.07 2.35 -5.31
CA TRP A 132 12.52 1.17 -4.66
C TRP A 132 13.62 0.65 -3.73
N GLY A 133 13.44 0.86 -2.43
CA GLY A 133 14.37 0.38 -1.43
C GLY A 133 13.98 0.87 -0.04
N PHE A 134 13.03 0.17 0.59
CA PHE A 134 12.91 0.26 2.05
C PHE A 134 14.11 -0.49 2.65
N PRO A 135 14.96 0.16 3.48
CA PRO A 135 15.95 -0.57 4.25
C PRO A 135 15.21 -1.43 5.29
N HIS A 136 15.66 -2.68 5.41
CA HIS A 136 15.21 -3.62 6.42
C HIS A 136 15.58 -3.09 7.82
N ASP A 137 14.58 -2.72 8.61
CA ASP A 137 14.66 -2.77 10.07
C ASP A 137 13.85 -3.98 10.58
N PRO A 138 14.34 -4.73 11.58
CA PRO A 138 13.65 -5.88 12.12
C PRO A 138 12.36 -5.44 12.84
N ILE A 139 11.22 -5.97 12.38
CA ILE A 139 9.91 -5.75 12.99
C ILE A 139 9.90 -6.43 14.36
N HIS A 140 9.90 -5.65 15.44
CA HIS A 140 9.50 -6.12 16.76
C HIS A 140 7.98 -6.27 16.80
N VAL A 141 7.49 -7.51 16.70
CA VAL A 141 6.07 -7.85 16.84
C VAL A 141 5.70 -7.77 18.33
N GLN A 142 5.00 -6.71 18.73
CA GLN A 142 4.38 -6.63 20.05
C GLN A 142 2.91 -7.05 19.92
N GLN A 143 2.58 -8.27 20.37
CA GLN A 143 1.20 -8.73 20.48
C GLN A 143 0.49 -7.93 21.58
N ARG A 144 -0.55 -7.15 21.22
CA ARG A 144 -1.53 -6.68 22.20
C ARG A 144 -2.73 -7.63 22.21
N PRO A 145 -3.22 -8.01 23.41
CA PRO A 145 -4.39 -8.86 23.51
C PRO A 145 -5.64 -8.03 23.22
N ASN A 146 -6.44 -8.52 22.26
CA ASN A 146 -7.87 -8.25 22.09
C ASN A 146 -8.31 -6.79 22.24
N ASN A 147 -8.25 -6.04 21.14
CA ASN A 147 -9.28 -5.10 20.73
C ASN A 147 -9.00 -4.65 19.28
N TRP A 148 -10.02 -4.73 18.43
CA TRP A 148 -9.97 -4.35 17.03
C TRP A 148 -10.06 -2.82 16.92
N GLU A 149 -8.95 -2.13 17.17
CA GLU A 149 -8.83 -0.71 16.81
C GLU A 149 -7.79 -0.57 15.70
N ILE A 150 -8.29 -0.26 14.50
CA ILE A 150 -7.46 0.20 13.39
C ILE A 150 -7.08 1.64 13.72
N LEU A 151 -5.89 1.82 14.29
CA LEU A 151 -5.30 3.15 14.47
C LEU A 151 -4.67 3.58 13.14
N ILE A 152 -5.18 4.69 12.61
CA ILE A 152 -4.71 5.40 11.40
C ILE A 152 -3.44 6.18 11.74
#